data_AF-F6G0K5-F1
#
_entry.id   AF-F6G0K5-F1
#
_cell.length_a   1.000
_cell.length_b   1.000
_cell.length_c   1.000
_cell.angle_alpha   90.00
_cell.angle_beta   90.00
_cell.angle_gamma   90.00
#
_symmetry.space_group_name_H-M   'P 1'
#
loop_
_entity.id
_entity.type
_entity.pdbx_description
1 polymer ?
#
loop_
_entity_poly.entity_id
_entity_poly.type
_entity_poly.pdbx_seq_one_letter_code
_entity_poly.pdbx_strand_id
1 'polypeptide(L)'
;MRIDFTINNGSDASARYLTWAPSPLRLRLLDATPGPDVAVTLSEDRQPNGGSVRFCATQGGNYTPTLKVSMPTNGASVMVYVRGRFGTPSQVDGDVSIVVGGPTSELGRLPVMVRVRKNANQLTAAERDRFISAMAQLNNRGTGRFTDFRNMHVAGRADQQAHDGPGFLPWHRAYLLDLERELQAIDPAVTIPYWRFDRPAPNLFTTDFIGVPDALGTVGFSPANPLQFWATDGVQGILRRQLGASPGDQASPSIRTETQTLALGTSYQNFRNMQGNPHGSAHVNYFGGSISSIPTAAKDPLFFLLHCNVDRLWAKWQSQVGRYDANVAAAYDSKPNPPNWLAGHNLNDTLWPWNGIVTPPRPSTAPGGPMADSFCVPAPGRHPQVSDMLDFQGVVNSSAKLGFAYDDVPSP
;
A
#
# COMPACT_ATOMS: atom_id res chain seq x y z
N MET A 1 -30.81 -2.47 -24.21
CA MET A 1 -29.96 -3.30 -23.34
C MET A 1 -28.75 -2.52 -22.91
N ARG A 2 -28.47 -2.48 -21.61
CA ARG A 2 -27.28 -1.85 -21.03
C ARG A 2 -26.71 -2.74 -19.92
N ILE A 3 -25.46 -2.53 -19.53
CA ILE A 3 -24.84 -3.22 -18.40
C ILE A 3 -24.77 -2.30 -17.20
N ASP A 4 -25.26 -2.81 -16.08
CA ASP A 4 -25.00 -2.29 -14.75
C ASP A 4 -23.79 -3.02 -14.16
N PHE A 5 -22.84 -2.26 -13.60
CA PHE A 5 -21.58 -2.76 -13.08
C PHE A 5 -21.54 -2.63 -11.56
N THR A 6 -21.09 -3.68 -10.88
CA THR A 6 -20.69 -3.61 -9.47
C THR A 6 -19.33 -4.26 -9.31
N ILE A 7 -18.31 -3.45 -9.04
CA ILE A 7 -16.92 -3.90 -8.90
C ILE A 7 -16.51 -3.79 -7.43
N ASN A 8 -15.73 -4.74 -6.91
CA ASN A 8 -15.33 -4.75 -5.50
C ASN A 8 -16.52 -4.68 -4.51
N ASN A 9 -17.70 -5.20 -4.93
CA ASN A 9 -18.97 -5.11 -4.20
C ASN A 9 -19.55 -3.68 -4.04
N GLY A 10 -19.03 -2.68 -4.76
CA GLY A 10 -19.57 -1.32 -4.80
C GLY A 10 -19.94 -0.86 -6.21
N SER A 11 -20.85 0.11 -6.29
CA SER A 11 -21.23 0.81 -7.53
C SER A 11 -20.61 2.21 -7.63
N ASP A 12 -20.02 2.72 -6.55
CA ASP A 12 -19.44 4.05 -6.48
C ASP A 12 -18.08 4.11 -7.18
N ALA A 13 -17.70 5.31 -7.61
CA ALA A 13 -16.43 5.54 -8.30
C ALA A 13 -15.21 5.13 -7.45
N SER A 14 -15.31 5.14 -6.12
CA SER A 14 -14.23 4.69 -5.21
C SER A 14 -13.99 3.18 -5.23
N ALA A 15 -14.91 2.38 -5.79
CA ALA A 15 -14.77 0.93 -5.88
C ALA A 15 -13.94 0.49 -7.11
N ARG A 16 -13.67 1.39 -8.06
CA ARG A 16 -13.08 1.07 -9.39
C ARG A 16 -11.56 0.87 -9.40
N TYR A 17 -10.92 0.83 -8.24
CA TYR A 17 -9.48 0.60 -8.13
C TYR A 17 -9.16 -0.88 -8.01
N LEU A 18 -8.24 -1.33 -8.86
CA LEU A 18 -7.81 -2.71 -8.99
C LEU A 18 -6.35 -2.84 -8.58
N THR A 19 -5.96 -4.05 -8.20
CA THR A 19 -4.56 -4.42 -7.97
C THR A 19 -4.22 -5.64 -8.84
N TRP A 20 -3.12 -6.31 -8.55
CA TRP A 20 -2.82 -7.63 -9.12
C TRP A 20 -3.73 -8.74 -8.60
N ALA A 21 -4.35 -8.55 -7.43
CA ALA A 21 -5.26 -9.53 -6.84
C ALA A 21 -6.64 -9.50 -7.54
N PRO A 22 -7.27 -10.67 -7.73
CA PRO A 22 -8.65 -10.79 -8.22
C PRO A 22 -9.67 -9.93 -7.48
N SER A 23 -10.38 -9.11 -8.26
CA SER A 23 -11.49 -8.27 -7.81
C SER A 23 -12.80 -8.79 -8.38
N PRO A 24 -13.86 -8.97 -7.55
CA PRO A 24 -15.15 -9.41 -8.04
C PRO A 24 -15.79 -8.33 -8.91
N LEU A 25 -16.38 -8.74 -10.02
CA LEU A 25 -17.14 -7.89 -10.94
C LEU A 25 -18.50 -8.54 -11.22
N ARG A 26 -19.57 -7.95 -10.69
CA ARG A 26 -20.94 -8.33 -11.04
C ARG A 26 -21.42 -7.49 -12.21
N LEU A 27 -22.00 -8.16 -13.19
CA LEU A 27 -22.64 -7.56 -14.35
C LEU A 27 -24.12 -7.90 -14.30
N ARG A 28 -24.97 -6.93 -14.59
CA ARG A 28 -26.42 -7.15 -14.73
C ARG A 28 -26.93 -6.49 -15.99
N LEU A 29 -27.70 -7.24 -16.78
CA LEU A 29 -28.33 -6.73 -17.99
C LEU A 29 -29.57 -5.91 -17.62
N LEU A 30 -29.61 -4.66 -18.07
CA LEU A 30 -30.74 -3.75 -17.94
C LEU A 30 -31.48 -3.63 -19.27
N ASP A 31 -32.76 -3.29 -19.21
CA ASP A 31 -33.61 -2.99 -20.38
C ASP A 31 -33.64 -4.14 -21.40
N ALA A 32 -33.65 -5.39 -20.90
CA ALA A 32 -33.81 -6.59 -21.72
C ALA A 32 -35.24 -7.12 -21.62
N THR A 33 -35.79 -7.54 -22.76
CA THR A 33 -37.04 -8.31 -22.78
C THR A 33 -36.74 -9.73 -22.29
N PRO A 34 -37.50 -10.28 -21.33
CA PRO A 34 -37.30 -11.65 -20.87
C PRO A 34 -37.31 -12.66 -22.02
N GLY A 35 -36.32 -13.54 -22.06
CA GLY A 35 -36.08 -14.49 -23.15
C GLY A 35 -34.78 -15.27 -22.95
N PRO A 36 -34.19 -15.82 -24.03
CA PRO A 36 -32.89 -16.46 -23.97
C PRO A 36 -31.81 -15.50 -23.46
N ASP A 37 -30.77 -16.05 -22.83
CA ASP A 37 -29.61 -15.27 -22.41
C ASP A 37 -28.94 -14.56 -23.60
N VAL A 38 -28.33 -13.41 -23.30
CA VAL A 38 -27.56 -12.63 -24.26
C VAL A 38 -26.07 -12.94 -24.10
N ALA A 39 -25.44 -13.43 -25.15
CA ALA A 39 -23.99 -13.57 -25.18
C ALA A 39 -23.30 -12.20 -25.26
N VAL A 40 -22.43 -11.91 -24.30
CA VAL A 40 -21.61 -10.70 -24.27
C VAL A 40 -20.12 -11.05 -24.19
N THR A 41 -19.27 -10.11 -24.57
CA THR A 41 -17.81 -10.23 -24.43
C THR A 41 -17.27 -9.07 -23.61
N LEU A 42 -16.58 -9.38 -22.51
CA LEU A 42 -15.76 -8.41 -21.79
C LEU A 42 -14.43 -8.24 -22.52
N SER A 43 -13.94 -7.01 -22.59
CA SER A 43 -12.62 -6.64 -23.09
C SER A 43 -12.08 -5.42 -22.36
N GLU A 44 -10.79 -5.12 -22.56
CA GLU A 44 -10.20 -3.85 -22.14
C GLU A 44 -10.22 -2.85 -23.30
N ASP A 45 -10.38 -1.56 -22.98
CA ASP A 45 -10.07 -0.44 -23.86
C ASP A 45 -9.15 0.51 -23.08
N ARG A 46 -7.95 0.78 -23.60
CA ARG A 46 -6.89 1.45 -22.86
C ARG A 46 -6.24 2.56 -23.67
N GLN A 47 -5.89 3.64 -22.99
CA GLN A 47 -5.07 4.69 -23.56
C GLN A 47 -3.65 4.17 -23.85
N PRO A 48 -2.91 4.81 -24.77
CA PRO A 48 -1.49 4.55 -24.94
C PRO A 48 -0.75 4.67 -23.59
N ASN A 49 0.02 3.66 -23.21
CA ASN A 49 0.72 3.55 -21.92
C ASN A 49 -0.17 3.49 -20.67
N GLY A 50 -1.50 3.43 -20.81
CA GLY A 50 -2.43 3.24 -19.70
C GLY A 50 -2.35 1.84 -19.10
N GLY A 51 -3.12 1.62 -18.03
CA GLY A 51 -3.21 0.32 -17.37
C GLY A 51 -3.72 -0.79 -18.29
N SER A 52 -3.64 -2.03 -17.81
CA SER A 52 -4.21 -3.18 -18.51
C SER A 52 -4.87 -4.13 -17.52
N VAL A 53 -5.99 -4.73 -17.92
CA VAL A 53 -6.81 -5.63 -17.09
C VAL A 53 -7.01 -6.97 -17.77
N ARG A 54 -7.29 -8.00 -16.97
CA ARG A 54 -7.58 -9.36 -17.44
C ARG A 54 -8.81 -9.89 -16.73
N PHE A 55 -9.54 -10.79 -17.39
CA PHE A 55 -10.83 -11.29 -16.96
C PHE A 55 -10.81 -12.80 -16.76
N CYS A 56 -11.56 -13.29 -15.79
CA CYS A 56 -11.79 -14.72 -15.59
C CYS A 56 -13.21 -14.99 -15.09
N ALA A 57 -13.79 -16.13 -15.46
CA ALA A 57 -15.10 -16.54 -14.95
C ALA A 57 -15.05 -16.93 -13.47
N THR A 58 -13.90 -17.41 -12.99
CA THR A 58 -13.70 -17.84 -11.61
C THR A 58 -12.51 -17.11 -10.99
N GLN A 59 -12.45 -17.08 -9.65
CA GLN A 59 -11.45 -16.28 -8.95
C GLN A 59 -10.01 -16.75 -9.22
N GLY A 60 -9.79 -18.07 -9.21
CA GLY A 60 -8.47 -18.69 -9.39
C GLY A 60 -8.24 -19.28 -10.79
N GLY A 61 -9.06 -18.92 -11.78
CA GLY A 61 -8.92 -19.44 -13.13
C GLY A 61 -7.87 -18.69 -13.97
N ASN A 62 -7.81 -19.01 -15.26
CA ASN A 62 -6.92 -18.34 -16.20
C ASN A 62 -7.48 -16.97 -16.62
N TYR A 63 -6.70 -15.91 -16.41
CA TYR A 63 -7.09 -14.53 -16.69
C TYR A 63 -6.69 -14.11 -18.11
N THR A 64 -7.67 -13.87 -18.97
CA THR A 64 -7.48 -13.58 -20.40
C THR A 64 -7.83 -12.12 -20.76
N PRO A 65 -7.36 -11.59 -21.91
CA PRO A 65 -7.70 -10.24 -22.36
C PRO A 65 -9.20 -10.05 -22.67
N THR A 66 -9.90 -11.12 -23.00
CA THR A 66 -11.35 -11.12 -23.24
C THR A 66 -12.02 -12.28 -22.50
N LEU A 67 -13.31 -12.12 -22.17
CA LEU A 67 -14.11 -13.17 -21.54
C LEU A 67 -15.53 -13.14 -22.12
N LYS A 68 -15.99 -14.28 -22.65
CA LYS A 68 -17.39 -14.43 -23.08
C LYS A 68 -18.26 -14.82 -21.89
N VAL A 69 -19.41 -14.19 -21.76
CA VAL A 69 -20.37 -14.40 -20.66
C VAL A 69 -21.78 -14.50 -21.22
N SER A 70 -22.58 -15.42 -20.68
CA SER A 70 -24.01 -15.52 -20.96
C SER A 70 -24.77 -14.68 -19.93
N MET A 71 -25.49 -13.65 -20.38
CA MET A 71 -26.18 -12.71 -19.50
C MET A 71 -27.68 -13.02 -19.43
N PRO A 72 -28.23 -13.33 -18.25
CA PRO A 72 -29.66 -13.53 -18.08
C PRO A 72 -30.47 -12.27 -18.42
N THR A 73 -31.53 -12.43 -19.21
CA THR A 73 -32.46 -11.34 -19.56
C THR A 73 -33.53 -11.09 -18.49
N ASN A 74 -33.60 -11.94 -17.47
CA ASN A 74 -34.50 -11.80 -16.32
C ASN A 74 -33.99 -10.81 -15.25
N GLY A 75 -32.86 -10.13 -15.50
CA GLY A 75 -32.26 -9.17 -14.58
C GLY A 75 -31.37 -9.77 -13.49
N ALA A 76 -31.08 -11.08 -13.52
CA ALA A 76 -30.11 -11.68 -12.61
C ALA A 76 -28.67 -11.23 -12.94
N SER A 77 -27.85 -11.06 -11.89
CA SER A 77 -26.44 -10.69 -12.05
C SER A 77 -25.56 -11.91 -12.30
N VAL A 78 -24.54 -11.74 -13.14
CA VAL A 78 -23.45 -12.71 -13.33
C VAL A 78 -22.20 -12.17 -12.66
N MET A 79 -21.54 -13.02 -11.86
CA MET A 79 -20.25 -12.70 -11.26
C MET A 79 -19.11 -13.22 -12.14
N VAL A 80 -18.16 -12.35 -12.41
CA VAL A 80 -16.84 -12.68 -12.99
C VAL A 80 -15.76 -11.98 -12.16
N TYR A 81 -14.51 -12.16 -12.53
CA TYR A 81 -13.37 -11.56 -11.83
C TYR A 81 -12.49 -10.79 -12.80
N VAL A 82 -11.96 -9.67 -12.31
CA VAL A 82 -11.03 -8.81 -13.03
C VAL A 82 -9.80 -8.54 -12.16
N ARG A 83 -8.62 -8.44 -12.79
CA ARG A 83 -7.38 -8.00 -12.13
C ARG A 83 -6.52 -7.19 -13.08
N GLY A 84 -5.60 -6.40 -12.54
CA GLY A 84 -4.57 -5.76 -13.35
C GLY A 84 -3.63 -6.78 -14.00
N ARG A 85 -3.16 -6.51 -15.21
CA ARG A 85 -2.07 -7.25 -15.84
C ARG A 85 -0.75 -6.77 -15.24
N PHE A 86 -0.09 -7.66 -14.51
CA PHE A 86 1.23 -7.40 -13.92
C PHE A 86 2.20 -6.77 -14.92
N GLY A 87 2.96 -5.76 -14.48
CA GLY A 87 3.86 -4.98 -15.33
C GLY A 87 3.20 -3.87 -16.15
N THR A 88 1.87 -3.71 -16.06
CA THR A 88 1.12 -2.64 -16.76
C THR A 88 0.13 -1.95 -15.82
N PRO A 89 0.62 -1.28 -14.76
CA PRO A 89 -0.23 -0.48 -13.89
C PRO A 89 -0.73 0.78 -14.62
N SER A 90 -1.81 1.37 -14.13
CA SER A 90 -2.28 2.67 -14.60
C SER A 90 -1.30 3.78 -14.22
N GLN A 91 -1.32 4.85 -15.02
CA GLN A 91 -0.64 6.12 -14.77
C GLN A 91 -1.64 7.21 -14.36
N VAL A 92 -2.86 7.14 -14.91
CA VAL A 92 -3.94 8.09 -14.65
C VAL A 92 -5.22 7.33 -14.32
N ASP A 93 -6.06 7.90 -13.47
CA ASP A 93 -7.36 7.32 -13.14
C ASP A 93 -8.25 7.23 -14.39
N GLY A 94 -8.82 6.06 -14.64
CA GLY A 94 -9.65 5.79 -15.82
C GLY A 94 -8.89 5.65 -17.14
N ASP A 95 -7.57 5.49 -17.12
CA ASP A 95 -6.75 5.28 -18.34
C ASP A 95 -6.97 3.92 -19.03
N VAL A 96 -7.71 3.01 -18.37
CA VAL A 96 -8.23 1.77 -18.91
C VAL A 96 -9.69 1.60 -18.51
N SER A 97 -10.49 1.05 -19.41
CA SER A 97 -11.89 0.74 -19.19
C SER A 97 -12.18 -0.74 -19.40
N ILE A 98 -13.07 -1.29 -18.59
CA ILE A 98 -13.74 -2.56 -18.86
C ILE A 98 -14.90 -2.27 -19.80
N VAL A 99 -14.92 -2.92 -20.96
CA VAL A 99 -15.96 -2.76 -21.97
C VAL A 99 -16.73 -4.06 -22.10
N VAL A 100 -18.06 -3.97 -22.15
CA VAL A 100 -18.94 -5.12 -22.42
C VAL A 100 -19.58 -4.92 -23.78
N GLY A 101 -19.11 -5.68 -24.77
CA GLY A 101 -19.68 -5.73 -26.11
C GLY A 101 -20.81 -6.76 -26.21
N GLY A 102 -21.95 -6.34 -26.74
CA GLY A 102 -23.03 -7.22 -27.19
C GLY A 102 -22.85 -7.63 -28.67
N PRO A 103 -23.84 -8.34 -29.25
CA PRO A 103 -23.76 -8.83 -30.63
C PRO A 103 -23.60 -7.73 -31.69
N THR A 104 -24.14 -6.53 -31.44
CA THR A 104 -24.21 -5.44 -32.43
C THR A 104 -23.72 -4.09 -31.91
N SER A 105 -23.42 -3.96 -30.62
CA SER A 105 -23.07 -2.68 -29.98
C SER A 105 -22.37 -2.85 -28.64
N GLU A 106 -21.70 -1.79 -28.17
CA GLU A 106 -21.24 -1.67 -26.78
C GLU A 106 -22.47 -1.56 -25.85
N LEU A 107 -22.54 -2.40 -24.83
CA LEU A 107 -23.63 -2.41 -23.85
C LEU A 107 -23.25 -1.68 -22.55
N GLY A 108 -21.96 -1.48 -22.29
CA GLY A 108 -21.51 -0.73 -21.13
C GLY A 108 -19.99 -0.59 -21.05
N ARG A 109 -19.56 0.42 -20.31
CA ARG A 109 -18.17 0.79 -20.10
C ARG A 109 -17.96 1.26 -18.67
N LEU A 110 -16.92 0.75 -18.04
CA LEU A 110 -16.50 1.15 -16.70
C LEU A 110 -15.02 1.55 -16.72
N PRO A 111 -14.69 2.85 -16.62
CA PRO A 111 -13.32 3.29 -16.37
C PRO A 111 -12.83 2.73 -15.04
N VAL A 112 -11.62 2.18 -15.01
CA VAL A 112 -10.98 1.62 -13.83
C VAL A 112 -9.53 2.09 -13.74
N MET A 113 -8.91 1.89 -12.59
CA MET A 113 -7.49 2.17 -12.40
C MET A 113 -6.79 0.98 -11.76
N VAL A 114 -5.68 0.54 -12.37
CA VAL A 114 -4.81 -0.48 -11.79
C VAL A 114 -3.76 0.21 -10.94
N ARG A 115 -3.96 0.18 -9.62
CA ARG A 115 -3.21 0.96 -8.65
C ARG A 115 -2.13 0.12 -7.96
N VAL A 116 -0.90 0.62 -7.95
CA VAL A 116 0.25 0.00 -7.28
C VAL A 116 1.14 1.02 -6.60
N ARG A 117 1.82 0.61 -5.54
CA ARG A 117 2.94 1.31 -4.92
C ARG A 117 4.15 1.17 -5.85
N LYS A 118 4.72 2.30 -6.26
CA LYS A 118 5.82 2.37 -7.24
C LYS A 118 7.10 2.88 -6.58
N ASN A 119 8.24 2.59 -7.22
CA ASN A 119 9.50 3.19 -6.81
C ASN A 119 9.41 4.70 -6.93
N ALA A 120 9.67 5.42 -5.84
CA ALA A 120 9.62 6.88 -5.79
C ALA A 120 10.54 7.53 -6.83
N ASN A 121 11.66 6.88 -7.17
CA ASN A 121 12.58 7.37 -8.19
C ASN A 121 12.08 7.25 -9.63
N GLN A 122 10.96 6.56 -9.87
CA GLN A 122 10.40 6.25 -11.19
C GLN A 122 8.98 6.78 -11.38
N LEU A 123 8.48 7.60 -10.44
CA LEU A 123 7.17 8.22 -10.58
C LEU A 123 7.16 9.22 -11.73
N THR A 124 6.00 9.33 -12.38
CA THR A 124 5.68 10.49 -13.20
C THR A 124 5.49 11.73 -12.29
N ALA A 125 5.58 12.93 -12.87
CA ALA A 125 5.31 14.16 -12.12
C ALA A 125 3.90 14.17 -11.52
N ALA A 126 2.89 13.69 -12.25
CA ALA A 126 1.51 13.64 -11.76
C ALA A 126 1.33 12.68 -10.57
N GLU A 127 2.02 11.54 -10.56
CA GLU A 127 2.00 10.61 -9.42
C GLU A 127 2.71 11.19 -8.19
N ARG A 128 3.87 11.82 -8.39
CA ARG A 128 4.59 12.54 -7.34
C ARG A 128 3.72 13.64 -6.73
N ASP A 129 3.16 14.51 -7.58
CA ASP A 129 2.39 15.68 -7.17
C ASP A 129 1.12 15.28 -6.41
N ARG A 130 0.46 14.20 -6.86
CA ARG A 130 -0.67 13.59 -6.14
C ARG A 130 -0.28 13.16 -4.73
N PHE A 131 0.82 12.43 -4.59
CA PHE A 131 1.28 11.94 -3.28
C PHE A 131 1.67 13.09 -2.33
N ILE A 132 2.50 14.04 -2.77
CA ILE A 132 2.93 15.15 -1.91
C ILE A 132 1.77 16.09 -1.57
N SER A 133 0.81 16.27 -2.48
CA SER A 133 -0.41 17.04 -2.22
C SER A 133 -1.28 16.38 -1.15
N ALA A 134 -1.56 15.08 -1.27
CA ALA A 134 -2.35 14.35 -0.27
C ALA A 134 -1.67 14.35 1.10
N MET A 135 -0.35 14.15 1.16
CA MET A 135 0.43 14.21 2.40
C MET A 135 0.39 15.62 3.03
N ALA A 136 0.56 16.67 2.24
CA ALA A 136 0.51 18.04 2.73
C ALA A 136 -0.89 18.41 3.27
N GLN A 137 -1.95 17.95 2.60
CA GLN A 137 -3.34 18.13 3.05
C GLN A 137 -3.61 17.38 4.35
N LEU A 138 -3.16 16.12 4.46
CA LEU A 138 -3.31 15.33 5.69
C LEU A 138 -2.53 15.95 6.87
N ASN A 139 -1.36 16.53 6.60
CA ASN A 139 -0.57 17.26 7.59
C ASN A 139 -1.21 18.59 7.98
N ASN A 140 -1.80 19.31 7.02
CA ASN A 140 -2.44 20.61 7.19
C ASN A 140 -1.61 21.58 8.06
N ARG A 141 -0.33 21.78 7.67
CA ARG A 141 0.62 22.63 8.40
C ARG A 141 0.75 22.27 9.88
N GLY A 142 0.75 20.96 10.17
CA GLY A 142 0.84 20.39 11.51
C GLY A 142 -0.45 20.38 12.32
N THR A 143 -1.58 20.82 11.76
CA THR A 143 -2.89 20.82 12.47
C THR A 143 -3.81 19.69 12.03
N GLY A 144 -3.42 18.93 11.01
CA GLY A 144 -4.21 17.85 10.44
C GLY A 144 -4.03 16.51 11.14
N ARG A 145 -4.77 15.52 10.63
CA ARG A 145 -4.84 14.15 11.16
C ARG A 145 -3.50 13.40 11.12
N PHE A 146 -2.55 13.86 10.33
CA PHE A 146 -1.18 13.30 10.33
C PHE A 146 -0.55 13.25 11.73
N THR A 147 -0.94 14.16 12.62
CA THR A 147 -0.54 14.16 14.03
C THR A 147 -0.81 12.81 14.72
N ASP A 148 -1.93 12.16 14.41
CA ASP A 148 -2.30 10.87 15.00
C ASP A 148 -1.35 9.77 14.55
N PHE A 149 -1.05 9.71 13.24
CA PHE A 149 -0.08 8.77 12.66
C PHE A 149 1.29 8.92 13.32
N ARG A 150 1.81 10.14 13.38
CA ARG A 150 3.06 10.43 14.08
C ARG A 150 3.05 9.94 15.54
N ASN A 151 1.94 10.11 16.26
CA ASN A 151 1.83 9.67 17.65
C ASN A 151 1.77 8.14 17.82
N MET A 152 1.53 7.38 16.74
CA MET A 152 1.60 5.91 16.76
C MET A 152 3.04 5.39 16.85
N HIS A 153 4.03 6.20 16.48
CA HIS A 153 5.44 5.80 16.41
C HIS A 153 6.27 6.71 17.33
N VAL A 154 6.19 6.44 18.64
CA VAL A 154 6.86 7.21 19.70
C VAL A 154 7.52 6.28 20.72
N ALA A 155 8.31 6.84 21.64
CA ALA A 155 8.98 6.08 22.69
C ALA A 155 8.01 5.30 23.60
N GLY A 156 8.57 4.34 24.34
CA GLY A 156 7.84 3.62 25.38
C GLY A 156 7.02 2.46 24.82
N ARG A 157 5.73 2.39 25.15
CA ARG A 157 4.88 1.25 24.74
C ARG A 157 4.61 1.19 23.24
N ALA A 158 4.53 2.33 22.57
CA ALA A 158 4.32 2.38 21.13
C ALA A 158 5.49 1.71 20.38
N ASP A 159 6.72 2.16 20.67
CA ASP A 159 7.97 1.55 20.19
C ASP A 159 8.01 0.03 20.42
N GLN A 160 7.75 -0.39 21.65
CA GLN A 160 7.70 -1.80 22.04
C GLN A 160 6.70 -2.64 21.23
N GLN A 161 5.59 -2.07 20.75
CA GLN A 161 4.60 -2.79 19.94
C GLN A 161 4.99 -2.82 18.45
N ALA A 162 5.71 -1.81 17.98
CA ALA A 162 6.12 -1.67 16.60
C ALA A 162 7.46 -2.34 16.28
N HIS A 163 8.35 -2.57 17.25
CA HIS A 163 9.72 -3.01 17.03
C HIS A 163 10.14 -4.20 17.90
N ASP A 164 11.33 -4.73 17.59
CA ASP A 164 12.11 -5.74 18.32
C ASP A 164 11.46 -7.12 18.50
N GLY A 165 10.21 -7.27 18.07
CA GLY A 165 9.47 -8.53 18.04
C GLY A 165 9.06 -8.98 16.64
N PRO A 166 8.46 -10.18 16.54
CA PRO A 166 7.87 -10.69 15.29
C PRO A 166 6.85 -9.73 14.66
N GLY A 167 6.18 -8.89 15.45
CA GLY A 167 5.18 -7.92 14.98
C GLY A 167 5.73 -6.78 14.14
N PHE A 168 7.05 -6.60 14.02
CA PHE A 168 7.66 -5.48 13.30
C PHE A 168 7.10 -5.29 11.87
N LEU A 169 7.12 -6.33 11.04
CA LEU A 169 6.65 -6.23 9.65
C LEU A 169 5.11 -6.07 9.56
N PRO A 170 4.29 -6.88 10.25
CA PRO A 170 2.84 -6.69 10.31
C PRO A 170 2.41 -5.29 10.77
N TRP A 171 3.02 -4.78 11.84
CA TRP A 171 2.66 -3.48 12.40
C TRP A 171 2.91 -2.35 11.40
N HIS A 172 4.08 -2.34 10.77
CA HIS A 172 4.43 -1.31 9.78
C HIS A 172 3.61 -1.46 8.48
N ARG A 173 3.22 -2.67 8.08
CA ARG A 173 2.26 -2.88 6.97
C ARG A 173 0.90 -2.28 7.30
N ALA A 174 0.36 -2.53 8.50
CA ALA A 174 -0.88 -1.93 8.95
C ALA A 174 -0.79 -0.40 9.03
N TYR A 175 0.35 0.13 9.48
CA TYR A 175 0.60 1.57 9.58
C TYR A 175 0.58 2.27 8.21
N LEU A 176 1.25 1.66 7.21
CA LEU A 176 1.20 2.13 5.83
C LEU A 176 -0.20 2.01 5.23
N LEU A 177 -0.89 0.90 5.51
CA LEU A 177 -2.23 0.65 4.97
C LEU A 177 -3.24 1.70 5.47
N ASP A 178 -3.21 2.02 6.76
CA ASP A 178 -4.10 3.02 7.34
C ASP A 178 -3.80 4.41 6.80
N LEU A 179 -2.51 4.79 6.72
CA LEU A 179 -2.12 6.07 6.12
C LEU A 179 -2.59 6.15 4.66
N GLU A 180 -2.36 5.10 3.88
CA GLU A 180 -2.73 5.06 2.47
C GLU A 180 -4.24 5.17 2.26
N ARG A 181 -5.07 4.62 3.15
CA ARG A 181 -6.54 4.77 3.11
C ARG A 181 -6.97 6.21 3.42
N GLU A 182 -6.34 6.86 4.39
CA GLU A 182 -6.60 8.27 4.70
C GLU A 182 -6.17 9.20 3.54
N LEU A 183 -5.04 8.92 2.90
CA LEU A 183 -4.63 9.64 1.70
C LEU A 183 -5.63 9.40 0.54
N GLN A 184 -6.18 8.19 0.43
CA GLN A 184 -7.18 7.85 -0.59
C GLN A 184 -8.55 8.48 -0.36
N ALA A 185 -8.86 8.89 0.87
CA ALA A 185 -10.02 9.74 1.13
C ALA A 185 -9.83 11.18 0.59
N ILE A 186 -8.57 11.61 0.40
CA ILE A 186 -8.22 12.91 -0.20
C ILE A 186 -8.12 12.78 -1.73
N ASP A 187 -7.36 11.80 -2.23
CA ASP A 187 -7.26 11.45 -3.65
C ASP A 187 -7.31 9.93 -3.83
N PRO A 188 -8.41 9.35 -4.33
CA PRO A 188 -8.56 7.89 -4.46
C PRO A 188 -7.51 7.19 -5.35
N ALA A 189 -6.80 7.92 -6.23
CA ALA A 189 -5.76 7.38 -7.09
C ALA A 189 -4.37 7.31 -6.42
N VAL A 190 -4.20 7.87 -5.22
CA VAL A 190 -2.90 7.94 -4.55
C VAL A 190 -2.45 6.59 -3.99
N THR A 191 -1.15 6.35 -4.07
CA THR A 191 -0.44 5.28 -3.35
C THR A 191 0.77 5.85 -2.64
N ILE A 192 1.23 5.16 -1.60
CA ILE A 192 2.50 5.47 -0.95
C ILE A 192 3.63 4.90 -1.82
N PRO A 193 4.51 5.72 -2.41
CA PRO A 193 5.65 5.21 -3.15
C PRO A 193 6.70 4.64 -2.20
N TYR A 194 7.58 3.76 -2.69
CA TYR A 194 8.67 3.20 -1.91
C TYR A 194 10.01 3.81 -2.30
N TRP A 195 10.89 4.02 -1.32
CA TRP A 195 12.27 4.43 -1.56
C TRP A 195 13.20 3.21 -1.51
N ARG A 196 13.78 2.86 -2.66
CA ARG A 196 14.88 1.89 -2.73
C ARG A 196 16.17 2.45 -2.14
N PHE A 197 16.27 2.40 -0.82
CA PHE A 197 17.43 2.86 -0.05
C PHE A 197 18.72 2.08 -0.33
N ASP A 198 18.68 1.01 -1.13
CA ASP A 198 19.85 0.25 -1.57
C ASP A 198 20.38 0.69 -2.95
N ARG A 199 19.82 1.76 -3.51
CA ARG A 199 20.13 2.32 -4.84
C ARG A 199 20.16 3.86 -4.79
N PRO A 200 20.88 4.52 -5.72
CA PRO A 200 20.71 5.96 -5.94
C PRO A 200 19.26 6.31 -6.29
N ALA A 201 18.77 7.43 -5.76
CA ALA A 201 17.41 7.91 -5.99
C ALA A 201 17.39 9.43 -6.31
N PRO A 202 18.03 9.86 -7.42
CA PRO A 202 18.18 11.28 -7.77
C PRO A 202 16.85 12.02 -7.97
N ASN A 203 15.79 11.34 -8.38
CA ASN A 203 14.47 11.96 -8.59
C ASN A 203 13.68 12.11 -7.28
N LEU A 204 14.01 11.31 -6.25
CA LEU A 204 13.37 11.39 -4.93
C LEU A 204 13.93 12.56 -4.12
N PHE A 205 15.25 12.74 -4.12
CA PHE A 205 15.94 13.76 -3.33
C PHE A 205 16.10 15.05 -4.13
N THR A 206 14.97 15.64 -4.50
CA THR A 206 14.88 16.94 -5.19
C THR A 206 13.99 17.90 -4.42
N THR A 207 14.14 19.21 -4.65
CA THR A 207 13.28 20.25 -4.06
C THR A 207 11.81 20.12 -4.47
N ASP A 208 11.53 19.46 -5.61
CA ASP A 208 10.17 19.20 -6.09
C ASP A 208 9.53 17.93 -5.50
N PHE A 209 10.28 17.11 -4.76
CA PHE A 209 9.74 15.90 -4.14
C PHE A 209 9.92 15.90 -2.62
N ILE A 210 10.82 15.09 -2.06
CA ILE A 210 11.00 15.02 -0.59
C ILE A 210 11.89 16.14 -0.04
N GLY A 211 12.52 16.92 -0.90
CA GLY A 211 13.33 18.08 -0.53
C GLY A 211 14.80 17.75 -0.32
N VAL A 212 15.64 18.79 -0.30
CA VAL A 212 17.10 18.69 -0.18
C VAL A 212 17.55 19.44 1.08
N PRO A 213 18.33 18.80 1.98
CA PRO A 213 18.82 19.48 3.18
C PRO A 213 19.94 20.48 2.87
N ASP A 214 19.97 21.60 3.59
CA ASP A 214 21.10 22.51 3.64
C ASP A 214 22.21 22.00 4.59
N ALA A 215 23.26 22.80 4.78
CA ALA A 215 24.39 22.45 5.66
C ALA A 215 24.00 22.29 7.14
N LEU A 216 22.88 22.87 7.57
CA LEU A 216 22.34 22.75 8.93
C LEU A 216 21.36 21.56 9.03
N GLY A 217 21.03 20.92 7.90
CA GLY A 217 20.06 19.83 7.80
C GLY A 217 18.62 20.30 7.60
N THR A 218 18.38 21.60 7.42
CA THR A 218 17.04 22.12 7.13
C THR A 218 16.67 21.74 5.70
N VAL A 219 15.57 21.01 5.54
CA VAL A 219 15.10 20.58 4.22
C VAL A 219 14.46 21.74 3.47
N GLY A 220 15.03 22.07 2.32
CA GLY A 220 14.49 23.03 1.36
C GLY A 220 13.59 22.37 0.31
N PHE A 221 12.60 23.12 -0.13
CA PHE A 221 11.59 22.74 -1.12
C PHE A 221 11.44 23.82 -2.18
N SER A 222 10.95 23.46 -3.37
CA SER A 222 10.59 24.45 -4.39
C SER A 222 9.28 25.16 -4.00
N PRO A 223 9.03 26.39 -4.50
CA PRO A 223 7.80 27.13 -4.17
C PRO A 223 6.50 26.44 -4.59
N ALA A 224 6.55 25.49 -5.53
CA ALA A 224 5.38 24.72 -5.96
C ALA A 224 5.14 23.46 -5.10
N ASN A 225 6.14 23.03 -4.33
CA ASN A 225 6.02 21.82 -3.52
C ASN A 225 5.22 22.14 -2.23
N PRO A 226 4.06 21.50 -2.01
CA PRO A 226 3.21 21.81 -0.85
C PRO A 226 3.82 21.39 0.49
N LEU A 227 4.82 20.50 0.48
CA LEU A 227 5.56 20.11 1.69
C LEU A 227 6.45 21.24 2.25
N GLN A 228 6.62 22.38 1.55
CA GLN A 228 7.29 23.56 2.10
C GLN A 228 6.61 24.09 3.39
N PHE A 229 5.33 23.79 3.60
CA PHE A 229 4.56 24.14 4.79
C PHE A 229 4.43 22.98 5.78
N TRP A 230 5.18 21.90 5.60
CA TRP A 230 5.16 20.76 6.49
C TRP A 230 5.50 21.19 7.92
N ALA A 231 4.68 20.78 8.88
CA ALA A 231 4.90 21.10 10.28
C ALA A 231 4.57 19.90 11.16
N THR A 232 5.32 19.76 12.26
CA THR A 232 5.03 18.79 13.31
C THR A 232 5.33 19.43 14.66
N ASP A 233 4.52 19.14 15.68
CA ASP A 233 4.71 19.70 17.04
C ASP A 233 4.75 21.24 17.08
N GLY A 234 3.99 21.89 16.20
CA GLY A 234 3.98 23.35 16.08
C GLY A 234 5.23 23.95 15.44
N VAL A 235 6.18 23.12 14.97
CA VAL A 235 7.40 23.55 14.30
C VAL A 235 7.31 23.24 12.80
N GLN A 236 7.48 24.27 11.97
CA GLN A 236 7.56 24.11 10.52
C GLN A 236 8.95 23.65 10.09
N GLY A 237 8.98 22.76 9.10
CA GLY A 237 10.19 22.25 8.47
C GLY A 237 10.48 20.79 8.83
N ILE A 238 11.52 20.26 8.18
CA ILE A 238 12.02 18.91 8.38
C ILE A 238 13.53 19.01 8.61
N LEU A 239 14.03 18.25 9.58
CA LEU A 239 15.46 18.17 9.87
C LEU A 239 16.04 16.84 9.39
N ARG A 240 16.85 16.90 8.32
CA ARG A 240 17.64 15.79 7.75
C ARG A 240 19.10 16.22 7.61
N ARG A 241 19.91 16.01 8.65
CA ARG A 241 21.35 16.32 8.58
C ARG A 241 22.06 15.24 7.76
N GLN A 242 22.69 15.58 6.65
CA GLN A 242 23.48 14.63 5.87
C GLN A 242 24.67 14.07 6.70
N LEU A 243 24.78 12.74 6.84
CA LEU A 243 25.85 12.09 7.62
C LEU A 243 26.78 11.23 6.76
N GLY A 244 26.24 10.54 5.76
CA GLY A 244 26.98 9.58 4.94
C GLY A 244 26.83 9.84 3.45
N ALA A 245 26.64 8.76 2.69
CA ALA A 245 26.34 8.82 1.25
C ALA A 245 25.16 9.77 0.98
N SER A 246 25.23 10.59 -0.06
CA SER A 246 24.05 11.32 -0.56
C SER A 246 23.17 10.32 -1.31
N PRO A 247 21.95 10.01 -0.84
CA PRO A 247 21.11 8.99 -1.47
C PRO A 247 20.58 9.40 -2.84
N GLY A 248 20.68 10.68 -3.21
CA GLY A 248 20.45 11.13 -4.59
C GLY A 248 21.52 10.62 -5.57
N ASP A 249 22.76 10.48 -5.09
CA ASP A 249 23.92 10.20 -5.94
C ASP A 249 24.38 8.74 -5.84
N GLN A 250 24.38 8.17 -4.64
CA GLN A 250 24.92 6.83 -4.39
C GLN A 250 24.23 6.13 -3.21
N ALA A 251 24.19 4.80 -3.29
CA ALA A 251 23.75 3.97 -2.17
C ALA A 251 24.83 3.90 -1.09
N SER A 252 24.42 3.76 0.17
CA SER A 252 25.34 3.49 1.27
C SER A 252 25.83 2.05 1.24
N PRO A 253 27.14 1.79 1.32
CA PRO A 253 27.69 0.43 1.33
C PRO A 253 27.35 -0.35 2.62
N SER A 254 26.93 0.36 3.68
CA SER A 254 26.53 -0.24 4.96
C SER A 254 25.11 -0.83 4.94
N ILE A 255 24.35 -0.59 3.86
CA ILE A 255 22.98 -1.04 3.71
C ILE A 255 22.97 -2.28 2.81
N ARG A 256 22.34 -3.35 3.29
CA ARG A 256 22.15 -4.58 2.50
C ARG A 256 21.37 -4.26 1.24
N THR A 257 21.82 -4.84 0.13
CA THR A 257 21.07 -4.81 -1.11
C THR A 257 19.77 -5.60 -0.98
N GLU A 258 18.83 -5.34 -1.89
CA GLU A 258 17.63 -6.17 -2.02
C GLU A 258 17.97 -7.66 -2.14
N THR A 259 18.93 -8.02 -3.00
CA THR A 259 19.38 -9.42 -3.17
C THR A 259 19.87 -10.03 -1.85
N GLN A 260 20.70 -9.30 -1.10
CA GLN A 260 21.19 -9.77 0.20
C GLN A 260 20.06 -9.89 1.24
N THR A 261 19.08 -8.99 1.19
CA THR A 261 17.94 -9.00 2.11
C THR A 261 17.01 -10.18 1.84
N LEU A 262 16.70 -10.46 0.58
CA LEU A 262 15.88 -11.61 0.19
C LEU A 262 16.57 -12.95 0.50
N ALA A 263 17.91 -12.95 0.58
CA ALA A 263 18.72 -14.11 0.95
C ALA A 263 18.85 -14.34 2.47
N LEU A 264 18.17 -13.56 3.33
CA LEU A 264 18.26 -13.73 4.79
C LEU A 264 17.70 -15.06 5.31
N GLY A 265 16.98 -15.83 4.47
CA GLY A 265 16.50 -17.17 4.78
C GLY A 265 15.05 -17.39 4.35
N THR A 266 14.56 -18.63 4.47
CA THR A 266 13.20 -19.01 4.02
C THR A 266 12.17 -19.11 5.17
N SER A 267 12.59 -18.79 6.39
CA SER A 267 11.74 -18.61 7.56
C SER A 267 11.61 -17.14 7.92
N TYR A 268 10.44 -16.75 8.41
CA TYR A 268 10.16 -15.37 8.83
C TYR A 268 11.10 -14.91 9.95
N GLN A 269 11.42 -15.80 10.90
CA GLN A 269 12.37 -15.53 11.98
C GLN A 269 13.74 -15.08 11.44
N ASN A 270 14.21 -15.68 10.35
CA ASN A 270 15.49 -15.29 9.74
C ASN A 270 15.34 -14.02 8.90
N PHE A 271 14.25 -13.92 8.12
CA PHE A 271 14.00 -12.76 7.27
C PHE A 271 13.79 -11.47 8.07
N ARG A 272 13.07 -11.51 9.21
CA ARG A 272 12.79 -10.33 10.04
C ARG A 272 14.02 -9.65 10.64
N ASN A 273 15.19 -10.31 10.62
CA ASN A 273 16.47 -9.66 10.95
C ASN A 273 16.78 -8.47 10.03
N MET A 274 16.04 -8.30 8.93
CA MET A 274 16.03 -7.11 8.10
C MET A 274 15.69 -5.82 8.88
N GLN A 275 15.02 -5.91 10.04
CA GLN A 275 14.73 -4.79 10.93
C GLN A 275 16.01 -4.02 11.31
N GLY A 276 17.11 -4.73 11.59
CA GLY A 276 18.40 -4.09 11.86
C GLY A 276 19.03 -3.53 10.57
N ASN A 277 19.31 -4.42 9.61
CA ASN A 277 19.85 -4.04 8.30
C ASN A 277 19.11 -4.84 7.22
N PRO A 278 18.43 -4.18 6.26
CA PRO A 278 18.64 -2.79 5.86
C PRO A 278 17.79 -1.70 6.51
N HIS A 279 16.70 -2.02 7.22
CA HIS A 279 15.79 -0.98 7.74
C HIS A 279 16.47 0.01 8.69
N GLY A 280 17.02 -0.46 9.82
CA GLY A 280 17.68 0.40 10.80
C GLY A 280 18.88 1.13 10.19
N SER A 281 19.66 0.45 9.36
CA SER A 281 20.74 1.08 8.61
C SER A 281 20.26 2.23 7.71
N ALA A 282 19.12 2.08 7.02
CA ALA A 282 18.57 3.13 6.16
C ALA A 282 18.13 4.38 6.94
N HIS A 283 17.67 4.23 8.19
CA HIS A 283 17.35 5.36 9.06
C HIS A 283 18.57 6.20 9.45
N VAL A 284 19.74 5.59 9.62
CA VAL A 284 20.89 6.24 10.29
C VAL A 284 22.13 6.46 9.42
N ASN A 285 22.25 5.78 8.27
CA ASN A 285 23.47 5.86 7.44
C ASN A 285 23.45 7.01 6.41
N TYR A 286 22.27 7.50 6.05
CA TYR A 286 22.13 8.62 5.11
C TYR A 286 22.02 9.96 5.86
N PHE A 287 21.12 10.00 6.83
CA PHE A 287 20.74 11.22 7.54
C PHE A 287 20.76 11.01 9.05
N GLY A 288 21.06 12.09 9.76
CA GLY A 288 20.64 12.32 11.14
C GLY A 288 19.38 13.18 11.17
N GLY A 289 19.03 13.68 12.35
CA GLY A 289 17.84 14.51 12.55
C GLY A 289 16.63 13.68 12.94
N SER A 290 15.44 14.03 12.44
CA SER A 290 14.21 13.38 12.90
C SER A 290 14.14 11.92 12.47
N ILE A 291 14.49 11.63 11.22
CA ILE A 291 14.42 10.30 10.60
C ILE A 291 15.31 9.23 11.28
N SER A 292 16.35 9.64 12.01
CA SER A 292 17.36 8.74 12.57
C SER A 292 17.06 8.27 14.00
N SER A 293 15.92 8.63 14.57
CA SER A 293 15.55 8.29 15.94
C SER A 293 14.11 7.82 15.99
N ILE A 294 13.86 6.65 16.60
CA ILE A 294 12.54 6.00 16.64
C ILE A 294 11.44 6.98 17.05
N PRO A 295 11.53 7.74 18.17
CA PRO A 295 10.42 8.57 18.63
C PRO A 295 10.12 9.79 17.76
N THR A 296 10.97 10.08 16.77
CA THR A 296 10.84 11.25 15.90
C THR A 296 10.82 10.89 14.42
N ALA A 297 11.05 9.63 14.05
CA ALA A 297 11.28 9.24 12.66
C ALA A 297 10.08 9.56 11.78
N ALA A 298 8.87 9.29 12.27
CA ALA A 298 7.61 9.57 11.58
C ALA A 298 7.31 11.07 11.40
N LYS A 299 8.10 12.00 11.98
CA LYS A 299 7.96 13.44 11.71
C LYS A 299 8.40 13.81 10.29
N ASP A 300 9.23 12.98 9.67
CA ASP A 300 9.71 13.16 8.31
C ASP A 300 8.88 12.30 7.33
N PRO A 301 8.25 12.88 6.29
CA PRO A 301 7.48 12.11 5.31
C PRO A 301 8.31 11.02 4.59
N LEU A 302 9.64 11.14 4.53
CA LEU A 302 10.53 10.09 4.01
C LEU A 302 10.38 8.75 4.74
N PHE A 303 9.98 8.78 6.02
CA PHE A 303 9.69 7.59 6.83
C PHE A 303 8.77 6.62 6.11
N PHE A 304 7.66 7.10 5.56
CA PHE A 304 6.66 6.23 4.93
C PHE A 304 7.17 5.63 3.63
N LEU A 305 8.03 6.33 2.89
CA LEU A 305 8.64 5.80 1.68
C LEU A 305 9.69 4.72 2.02
N LEU A 306 10.47 4.93 3.09
CA LEU A 306 11.42 3.95 3.61
C LEU A 306 10.68 2.68 4.04
N HIS A 307 9.65 2.80 4.87
CA HIS A 307 8.86 1.66 5.34
C HIS A 307 8.05 0.99 4.23
N CYS A 308 7.60 1.74 3.22
CA CYS A 308 6.96 1.16 2.04
C CYS A 308 7.93 0.23 1.29
N ASN A 309 9.24 0.52 1.28
CA ASN A 309 10.24 -0.40 0.74
C ASN A 309 10.52 -1.59 1.67
N VAL A 310 10.47 -1.40 2.99
CA VAL A 310 10.53 -2.52 3.97
C VAL A 310 9.39 -3.51 3.73
N ASP A 311 8.17 -2.99 3.61
CA ASP A 311 6.98 -3.79 3.33
C ASP A 311 7.05 -4.45 1.94
N ARG A 312 7.57 -3.74 0.94
CA ARG A 312 7.85 -4.30 -0.40
C ARG A 312 8.81 -5.47 -0.33
N LEU A 313 9.93 -5.34 0.40
CA LEU A 313 10.92 -6.42 0.55
C LEU A 313 10.27 -7.65 1.21
N TRP A 314 9.41 -7.45 2.21
CA TRP A 314 8.64 -8.53 2.81
C TRP A 314 7.68 -9.17 1.80
N ALA A 315 6.91 -8.38 1.05
CA ALA A 315 6.03 -8.88 0.00
C ALA A 315 6.77 -9.69 -1.07
N LYS A 316 7.95 -9.21 -1.52
CA LYS A 316 8.83 -9.94 -2.46
C LYS A 316 9.29 -11.26 -1.87
N TRP A 317 9.74 -11.27 -0.62
CA TRP A 317 10.13 -12.49 0.07
C TRP A 317 8.96 -13.48 0.16
N GLN A 318 7.77 -13.03 0.57
CA GLN A 318 6.57 -13.89 0.65
C GLN A 318 6.25 -14.53 -0.71
N SER A 319 6.37 -13.76 -1.80
CA SER A 319 6.18 -14.25 -3.17
C SER A 319 7.24 -15.26 -3.60
N GLN A 320 8.50 -15.08 -3.21
CA GLN A 320 9.58 -16.00 -3.58
C GLN A 320 9.53 -17.33 -2.82
N VAL A 321 9.13 -17.31 -1.54
CA VAL A 321 9.18 -18.50 -0.67
C VAL A 321 7.79 -19.06 -0.31
N GLY A 322 6.71 -18.49 -0.84
CA GLY A 322 5.34 -18.96 -0.64
C GLY A 322 4.87 -18.83 0.81
N ARG A 323 5.12 -17.68 1.46
CA ARG A 323 4.87 -17.47 2.90
C ARG A 323 3.71 -16.51 3.15
N TYR A 324 2.51 -16.98 2.86
CA TYR A 324 1.25 -16.23 3.06
C TYR A 324 0.37 -16.83 4.17
N ASP A 325 0.43 -18.16 4.36
CA ASP A 325 -0.44 -18.87 5.29
C ASP A 325 0.10 -18.79 6.74
N ALA A 326 -0.69 -18.23 7.64
CA ALA A 326 -0.38 -18.13 9.07
C ALA A 326 -0.21 -19.50 9.74
N ASN A 327 -0.77 -20.58 9.18
CA ASN A 327 -0.63 -21.94 9.70
C ASN A 327 0.73 -22.56 9.38
N VAL A 328 1.51 -21.95 8.48
CA VAL A 328 2.86 -22.41 8.17
C VAL A 328 3.83 -21.80 9.18
N ALA A 329 4.44 -22.62 10.04
CA ALA A 329 5.36 -22.16 11.10
C ALA A 329 6.56 -21.33 10.59
N ALA A 330 6.93 -21.49 9.32
CA ALA A 330 7.99 -20.69 8.70
C ALA A 330 7.49 -19.33 8.13
N ALA A 331 6.19 -19.11 8.03
CA ALA A 331 5.59 -17.87 7.54
C ALA A 331 5.53 -16.77 8.61
N TYR A 332 5.54 -17.17 9.89
CA TYR A 332 5.59 -16.24 11.00
C TYR A 332 6.25 -16.84 12.24
N ASP A 333 6.99 -16.02 12.97
CA ASP A 333 7.65 -16.42 14.21
C ASP A 333 6.63 -16.41 15.35
N SER A 334 6.04 -17.58 15.63
CA SER A 334 5.02 -17.77 16.67
C SER A 334 5.57 -18.02 18.07
N LYS A 335 6.90 -17.96 18.26
CA LYS A 335 7.54 -18.20 19.56
C LYS A 335 8.00 -16.87 20.16
N PRO A 336 7.20 -16.23 21.02
CA PRO A 336 7.68 -15.09 21.79
C PRO A 336 8.82 -15.58 22.70
N ASN A 337 9.90 -14.83 22.76
CA ASN A 337 10.97 -15.11 23.70
C ASN A 337 11.43 -13.78 24.30
N PRO A 338 11.47 -13.59 25.64
CA PRO A 338 10.74 -14.25 26.77
C PRO A 338 9.21 -13.92 26.94
N PRO A 339 8.50 -14.27 28.06
CA PRO A 339 7.01 -14.26 28.12
C PRO A 339 6.31 -12.93 28.44
N ASN A 340 7.05 -11.83 28.65
CA ASN A 340 6.48 -10.49 28.89
C ASN A 340 6.37 -9.64 27.60
N TRP A 341 6.49 -10.27 26.44
CA TRP A 341 6.60 -9.61 25.14
C TRP A 341 5.19 -9.31 24.62
N LEU A 342 4.67 -8.20 25.16
CA LEU A 342 4.02 -7.12 24.44
C LEU A 342 2.96 -7.56 23.42
N ALA A 343 1.69 -7.41 23.81
CA ALA A 343 0.55 -7.49 22.92
C ALA A 343 0.81 -6.79 21.58
N GLY A 344 0.62 -7.51 20.47
CA GLY A 344 0.86 -7.03 19.11
C GLY A 344 1.94 -7.81 18.35
N HIS A 345 2.45 -8.91 18.91
CA HIS A 345 3.48 -9.74 18.27
C HIS A 345 3.06 -11.19 18.02
N ASN A 346 2.02 -11.69 18.69
CA ASN A 346 1.49 -13.03 18.37
C ASN A 346 0.48 -12.93 17.23
N LEU A 347 0.33 -14.00 16.45
CA LEU A 347 -0.57 -14.05 15.28
C LEU A 347 -1.99 -13.54 15.58
N ASN A 348 -2.54 -13.87 16.74
CA ASN A 348 -3.90 -13.51 17.13
C ASN A 348 -3.99 -12.22 17.95
N ASP A 349 -2.86 -11.56 18.20
CA ASP A 349 -2.88 -10.26 18.86
C ASP A 349 -3.44 -9.23 17.91
N THR A 350 -4.35 -8.40 18.40
CA THR A 350 -4.71 -7.15 17.72
C THR A 350 -3.50 -6.23 17.66
N LEU A 351 -3.31 -5.55 16.54
CA LEU A 351 -2.31 -4.51 16.39
C LEU A 351 -2.82 -3.24 17.09
N TRP A 352 -2.07 -2.80 18.11
CA TRP A 352 -2.19 -1.42 18.59
C TRP A 352 -1.64 -0.49 17.50
N PRO A 353 -2.16 0.72 17.27
CA PRO A 353 -3.16 1.40 18.08
C PRO A 353 -4.63 1.11 17.75
N TRP A 354 -4.90 0.43 16.64
CA TRP A 354 -6.26 0.22 16.12
C TRP A 354 -7.21 -0.54 17.05
N ASN A 355 -6.71 -1.26 18.04
CA ASN A 355 -7.54 -1.90 19.08
C ASN A 355 -8.15 -0.94 20.12
N GLY A 356 -7.88 0.37 20.02
CA GLY A 356 -8.49 1.40 20.87
C GLY A 356 -7.94 1.47 22.29
N ILE A 357 -6.89 0.72 22.61
CA ILE A 357 -6.28 0.75 23.94
C ILE A 357 -5.36 1.97 24.05
N VAL A 358 -5.83 3.02 24.74
CA VAL A 358 -5.10 4.29 24.90
C VAL A 358 -4.61 4.56 26.32
N THR A 359 -4.79 3.59 27.23
CA THR A 359 -4.39 3.72 28.64
C THR A 359 -2.86 3.86 28.75
N PRO A 360 -2.35 4.76 29.63
CA PRO A 360 -0.92 4.89 29.90
C PRO A 360 -0.26 3.53 30.16
N PRO A 361 0.96 3.29 29.65
CA PRO A 361 1.91 4.27 29.08
C PRO A 361 1.74 4.59 27.59
N ARG A 362 0.61 4.23 26.96
CA ARG A 362 0.36 4.57 25.56
C ARG A 362 -0.08 6.04 25.43
N PRO A 363 0.28 6.73 24.33
CA PRO A 363 -0.20 8.08 24.09
C PRO A 363 -1.73 8.11 24.07
N SER A 364 -2.35 9.06 24.78
CA SER A 364 -3.80 9.27 24.74
C SER A 364 -4.29 9.76 23.37
N THR A 365 -3.36 10.17 22.50
CA THR A 365 -3.60 10.74 21.17
C THR A 365 -3.42 9.76 20.02
N ALA A 366 -3.03 8.50 20.29
CA ALA A 366 -2.93 7.45 19.27
C ALA A 366 -3.91 6.32 19.63
N PRO A 367 -4.77 5.85 18.70
CA PRO A 367 -4.76 6.09 17.24
C PRO A 367 -5.62 7.25 16.71
N GLY A 368 -6.37 7.96 17.55
CA GLY A 368 -7.47 8.80 17.07
C GLY A 368 -8.68 8.00 16.53
N GLY A 369 -8.58 6.67 16.37
CA GLY A 369 -9.69 5.77 16.04
C GLY A 369 -9.29 4.38 15.52
N PRO A 370 -10.25 3.52 15.17
CA PRO A 370 -9.98 2.27 14.45
C PRO A 370 -9.38 2.54 13.06
N MET A 371 -8.84 1.48 12.43
CA MET A 371 -8.30 1.57 11.06
C MET A 371 -9.39 2.04 10.10
N ALA A 372 -9.02 2.91 9.16
CA ALA A 372 -9.92 3.38 8.11
C ALA A 372 -10.42 2.22 7.26
N ASP A 373 -11.69 2.26 6.83
CA ASP A 373 -12.24 1.27 5.91
C ASP A 373 -11.66 1.46 4.50
N SER A 374 -11.66 0.39 3.69
CA SER A 374 -11.31 0.49 2.26
C SER A 374 -12.57 0.45 1.41
N PHE A 375 -12.60 1.30 0.38
CA PHE A 375 -13.65 1.28 -0.64
C PHE A 375 -13.57 0.06 -1.58
N CYS A 376 -12.47 -0.70 -1.56
CA CYS A 376 -12.20 -1.78 -2.51
C CYS A 376 -12.20 -3.17 -1.86
N VAL A 377 -11.86 -3.28 -0.58
CA VAL A 377 -11.75 -4.56 0.13
C VAL A 377 -12.25 -4.46 1.57
N PRO A 378 -12.87 -5.52 2.13
CA PRO A 378 -13.31 -5.49 3.53
C PRO A 378 -12.17 -5.76 4.53
N ALA A 379 -11.08 -6.42 4.11
CA ALA A 379 -9.95 -6.75 4.99
C ALA A 379 -9.08 -5.52 5.29
N PRO A 380 -8.37 -5.48 6.42
CA PRO A 380 -8.39 -6.45 7.53
C PRO A 380 -9.56 -6.18 8.51
N GLY A 381 -10.46 -5.27 8.17
CA GLY A 381 -11.42 -4.69 9.11
C GLY A 381 -10.80 -3.59 9.99
N ARG A 382 -11.58 -3.14 10.96
CA ARG A 382 -11.30 -1.94 11.79
C ARG A 382 -10.28 -2.18 12.92
N HIS A 383 -10.04 -3.44 13.27
CA HIS A 383 -9.19 -3.87 14.39
C HIS A 383 -8.27 -5.02 13.95
N PRO A 384 -7.29 -4.75 13.05
CA PRO A 384 -6.45 -5.79 12.45
C PRO A 384 -5.69 -6.58 13.51
N GLN A 385 -5.56 -7.88 13.27
CA GLN A 385 -4.62 -8.76 13.95
C GLN A 385 -3.32 -8.88 13.17
N VAL A 386 -2.30 -9.42 13.83
CA VAL A 386 -1.02 -9.74 13.19
C VAL A 386 -1.20 -10.67 11.99
N SER A 387 -2.02 -11.73 12.14
CA SER A 387 -2.31 -12.73 11.10
C SER A 387 -2.92 -12.11 9.83
N ASP A 388 -3.75 -11.08 9.98
CA ASP A 388 -4.41 -10.41 8.85
C ASP A 388 -3.41 -9.75 7.89
N MET A 389 -2.20 -9.45 8.37
CA MET A 389 -1.18 -8.75 7.58
C MET A 389 -0.37 -9.69 6.69
N LEU A 390 -0.48 -11.01 6.84
CA LEU A 390 0.34 -11.97 6.10
C LEU A 390 -0.15 -12.12 4.66
N ASP A 391 -1.44 -12.40 4.46
CA ASP A 391 -1.99 -12.73 3.13
C ASP A 391 -2.48 -11.50 2.36
N PHE A 392 -1.59 -10.51 2.17
CA PHE A 392 -1.97 -9.20 1.65
C PHE A 392 -2.58 -9.21 0.23
N GLN A 393 -2.32 -10.25 -0.55
CA GLN A 393 -2.90 -10.46 -1.89
C GLN A 393 -4.09 -11.42 -1.89
N GLY A 394 -4.40 -12.08 -0.77
CA GLY A 394 -5.47 -13.07 -0.68
C GLY A 394 -5.18 -14.36 -1.45
N VAL A 395 -3.92 -14.82 -1.40
CA VAL A 395 -3.43 -16.05 -2.04
C VAL A 395 -4.01 -17.30 -1.36
N VAL A 396 -4.10 -17.27 -0.03
CA VAL A 396 -4.61 -18.38 0.78
C VAL A 396 -6.11 -18.20 1.01
N ASN A 397 -6.50 -17.01 1.43
CA ASN A 397 -7.89 -16.61 1.62
C ASN A 397 -8.14 -15.33 0.83
N SER A 398 -8.94 -15.44 -0.22
CA SER A 398 -9.18 -14.32 -1.13
C SER A 398 -9.97 -13.14 -0.54
N SER A 399 -10.57 -13.34 0.64
CA SER A 399 -11.18 -12.28 1.44
C SER A 399 -10.17 -11.50 2.28
N ALA A 400 -8.95 -12.01 2.48
CA ALA A 400 -7.89 -11.39 3.29
C ALA A 400 -7.06 -10.31 2.54
N LYS A 401 -7.24 -10.17 1.23
CA LYS A 401 -6.51 -9.18 0.42
C LYS A 401 -6.68 -7.77 0.97
N LEU A 402 -5.58 -7.03 1.10
CA LEU A 402 -5.54 -5.73 1.78
C LEU A 402 -5.75 -4.53 0.83
N GLY A 403 -5.87 -4.77 -0.48
CA GLY A 403 -6.24 -3.73 -1.46
C GLY A 403 -5.08 -2.86 -1.95
N PHE A 404 -3.84 -3.34 -1.80
CA PHE A 404 -2.64 -2.73 -2.39
C PHE A 404 -1.77 -3.77 -3.09
N ALA A 405 -0.86 -3.31 -3.93
CA ALA A 405 0.16 -4.13 -4.60
C ALA A 405 1.40 -3.30 -4.92
N TYR A 406 2.50 -3.95 -5.28
CA TYR A 406 3.73 -3.31 -5.72
C TYR A 406 3.94 -3.51 -7.22
N ASP A 407 4.54 -2.53 -7.89
CA ASP A 407 4.85 -2.60 -9.32
C ASP A 407 5.73 -3.80 -9.70
N ASP A 408 6.52 -4.33 -8.77
CA ASP A 408 7.45 -5.43 -9.00
C ASP A 408 7.25 -6.67 -8.10
N VAL A 409 6.08 -6.79 -7.46
CA VAL A 409 5.64 -8.01 -6.76
C VAL A 409 4.42 -8.56 -7.47
N PRO A 410 4.53 -9.68 -8.21
CA PRO A 410 3.36 -10.28 -8.87
C PRO A 410 2.37 -10.84 -7.85
N SER A 411 1.12 -11.03 -8.29
CA SER A 411 0.20 -11.95 -7.60
C SER A 411 0.48 -13.37 -8.11
N PRO A 412 0.56 -14.38 -7.23
CA PRO A 412 0.64 -15.79 -7.61
C PRO A 412 -0.48 -16.24 -8.56
#